data_AF-A0A3C2CHD0-F1
#
_entry.id   AF-A0A3C2CHD0-F1
#
_cell.length_a   1.000
_cell.length_b   1.000
_cell.length_c   1.000
_cell.angle_alpha   90.00
_cell.angle_beta   90.00
_cell.angle_gamma   90.00
#
_symmetry.space_group_name_H-M   'P 1'
#
loop_
_entity.id
_entity.type
_entity.pdbx_description
1 polymer ?
#
loop_
_entity_poly.entity_id
_entity_poly.type
_entity_poly.pdbx_seq_one_letter_code
_entity_poly.pdbx_strand_id
1 'polypeptide(L)'
;MKENRNQSSDFLSEEKPFEKFDWILLLTAASIWGSSFFFMDIALEAEHPGLITWLRPTLGFFALVWLPSARKPIETSDWWAIIFLAFTWMAFPFTMFPIAQQWIDSSVTGMLNSAMPIMTLIIGLLIFGVPVRKVQVIGLFLGAMGISMVGLPTINGGGTSALGVLLV
;
A
#
# COMPACT_ATOMS: atom_id res chain seq x y z
N MET A 1 -25.61 9.83 25.91
CA MET A 1 -26.58 9.66 24.81
C MET A 1 -26.20 10.39 23.49
N LYS A 2 -25.07 11.12 23.41
CA LYS A 2 -24.61 11.78 22.16
C LYS A 2 -23.71 10.91 21.27
N GLU A 3 -23.24 9.77 21.78
CA GLU A 3 -22.24 8.91 21.14
C GLU A 3 -22.83 8.04 20.00
N ASN A 4 -24.12 7.67 20.09
CA ASN A 4 -24.78 6.83 19.09
C ASN A 4 -25.15 7.54 17.77
N ARG A 5 -25.08 8.88 17.67
CA ARG A 5 -25.43 9.60 16.42
C ARG A 5 -24.29 9.68 15.42
N ASN A 6 -23.03 9.65 15.86
CA ASN A 6 -21.88 9.72 14.94
C ASN A 6 -21.55 8.37 14.31
N GLN A 7 -21.76 7.26 15.01
CA GLN A 7 -21.58 5.93 14.41
C GLN A 7 -22.55 5.70 13.25
N SER A 8 -23.80 6.18 13.34
CA SER A 8 -24.78 6.02 12.25
C SER A 8 -24.44 6.81 10.98
N SER A 9 -23.69 7.91 11.06
CA SER A 9 -23.33 8.71 9.88
C SER A 9 -22.14 8.14 9.12
N ASP A 10 -21.20 7.50 9.82
CA ASP A 10 -20.00 6.93 9.18
C ASP A 10 -20.35 5.72 8.30
N PHE A 11 -21.25 4.84 8.75
CA PHE A 11 -21.74 3.72 7.93
C PHE A 11 -22.53 4.16 6.70
N LEU A 12 -23.17 5.33 6.72
CA LEU A 12 -23.90 5.88 5.57
C LEU A 12 -22.97 6.39 4.45
N SER A 13 -21.68 6.60 4.75
CA SER A 13 -20.69 6.98 3.74
C SER A 13 -20.18 5.78 2.93
N GLU A 14 -20.15 4.58 3.52
CA GLU A 14 -19.62 3.35 2.90
C GLU A 14 -20.54 2.72 1.84
N GLU A 15 -21.82 3.14 1.78
CA GLU A 15 -22.80 2.62 0.84
C GLU A 15 -22.98 3.49 -0.42
N LYS A 16 -22.32 4.65 -0.48
CA LYS A 16 -22.44 5.52 -1.65
C LYS A 16 -21.67 4.93 -2.84
N PRO A 17 -22.27 4.90 -4.04
CA PRO A 17 -21.55 4.51 -5.24
C PRO A 17 -20.41 5.51 -5.50
N PHE A 18 -19.27 4.99 -5.97
CA PHE A 18 -18.11 5.82 -6.31
C PHE A 18 -18.51 6.91 -7.32
N GLU A 19 -18.21 8.16 -6.99
CA GLU A 19 -18.35 9.27 -7.91
C GLU A 19 -17.20 9.26 -8.92
N LYS A 20 -17.34 10.03 -10.02
CA LYS A 20 -16.30 10.12 -11.05
C LYS A 20 -14.95 10.55 -10.47
N PHE A 21 -14.97 11.41 -9.47
CA PHE A 21 -13.76 11.89 -8.81
C PHE A 21 -13.07 10.78 -8.01
N ASP A 22 -13.82 9.92 -7.34
CA ASP A 22 -13.28 8.78 -6.59
C ASP A 22 -12.56 7.80 -7.51
N TRP A 23 -13.09 7.56 -8.71
CA TRP A 23 -12.42 6.75 -9.72
C TRP A 23 -11.10 7.37 -10.20
N ILE A 24 -11.07 8.69 -10.38
CA ILE A 24 -9.83 9.41 -10.76
C ILE A 24 -8.79 9.28 -9.65
N LEU A 25 -9.19 9.46 -8.39
CA LEU A 25 -8.30 9.27 -7.24
C LEU A 25 -7.77 7.84 -7.17
N LEU A 26 -8.63 6.84 -7.36
CA LEU A 26 -8.26 5.44 -7.34
C LEU A 26 -7.26 5.11 -8.46
N LEU A 27 -7.52 5.54 -9.69
CA LEU A 27 -6.63 5.33 -10.82
C LEU A 27 -5.28 6.03 -10.60
N THR A 28 -5.30 7.26 -10.10
CA THR A 28 -4.08 8.02 -9.80
C THR A 28 -3.25 7.30 -8.73
N ALA A 29 -3.88 6.88 -7.64
CA ALA A 29 -3.22 6.13 -6.58
C ALA A 29 -2.65 4.80 -7.10
N ALA A 30 -3.42 4.05 -7.89
CA ALA A 30 -2.96 2.80 -8.50
C ALA A 30 -1.77 3.01 -9.44
N SER A 31 -1.79 4.07 -10.25
CA SER A 31 -0.66 4.41 -11.13
C SER A 31 0.58 4.83 -10.35
N ILE A 32 0.44 5.66 -9.30
CA ILE A 32 1.56 6.07 -8.44
C ILE A 32 2.19 4.85 -7.77
N TRP A 33 1.38 4.00 -7.14
CA TRP A 33 1.89 2.82 -6.45
C TRP A 33 2.46 1.78 -7.40
N GLY A 34 1.79 1.50 -8.53
CA GLY A 34 2.26 0.53 -9.51
C GLY A 34 3.57 0.94 -10.18
N SER A 35 3.69 2.20 -10.62
CA SER A 35 4.93 2.70 -11.24
C SER A 35 6.08 2.85 -10.26
N SER A 36 5.80 3.00 -8.96
CA SER A 36 6.85 3.23 -7.97
C SER A 36 7.84 2.06 -7.84
N PHE A 37 7.42 0.81 -8.02
CA PHE A 37 8.32 -0.35 -7.96
C PHE A 37 9.23 -0.42 -9.20
N PHE A 38 8.70 -0.04 -10.36
CA PHE A 38 9.48 0.08 -11.58
C PHE A 38 10.57 1.15 -11.47
N PHE A 39 10.23 2.35 -10.97
CA PHE A 39 11.24 3.39 -10.74
C PHE A 39 12.23 3.03 -9.63
N MET A 40 11.82 2.22 -8.64
CA MET A 40 12.73 1.70 -7.62
C MET A 40 13.75 0.75 -8.21
N ASP A 41 13.33 -0.12 -9.13
CA ASP A 41 14.20 -1.02 -9.90
C ASP A 41 15.29 -0.22 -10.63
N ILE A 42 14.89 0.81 -11.37
CA ILE A 42 15.81 1.69 -12.08
C ILE A 42 16.77 2.39 -11.12
N ALA A 43 16.29 2.86 -9.97
CA ALA A 43 17.14 3.52 -8.99
C ALA A 43 18.17 2.57 -8.37
N LEU A 44 17.82 1.29 -8.19
CA LEU A 44 18.71 0.24 -7.67
C LEU A 44 19.87 -0.10 -8.62
N GLU A 45 19.74 0.21 -9.92
CA GLU A 45 20.84 0.06 -10.88
C GLU A 45 21.99 1.04 -10.61
N ALA A 46 21.68 2.21 -10.03
CA ALA A 46 22.64 3.29 -9.79
C ALA A 46 23.03 3.44 -8.31
N GLU A 47 22.16 3.05 -7.37
CA GLU A 47 22.28 3.40 -5.96
C GLU A 47 22.02 2.21 -5.01
N HIS A 48 22.59 2.27 -3.81
CA HIS A 48 22.38 1.26 -2.78
C HIS A 48 20.95 1.31 -2.19
N PRO A 49 20.29 0.18 -1.88
CA PRO A 49 18.92 0.12 -1.35
C PRO A 49 18.68 1.07 -0.17
N GLY A 50 19.63 1.12 0.77
CA GLY A 50 19.53 1.98 1.94
C GLY A 50 19.43 3.48 1.62
N LEU A 51 20.02 3.94 0.51
CA LEU A 51 19.88 5.32 0.05
C LEU A 51 18.47 5.56 -0.50
N ILE A 52 17.92 4.62 -1.27
CA ILE A 52 16.55 4.70 -1.79
C ILE A 52 15.53 4.73 -0.65
N THR A 53 15.73 3.88 0.37
CA THR A 53 14.94 3.87 1.60
C THR A 53 14.92 5.22 2.31
N TRP A 54 16.05 5.93 2.33
CA TRP A 54 16.14 7.27 2.93
C TRP A 54 15.56 8.37 2.04
N LEU A 55 15.85 8.32 0.74
CA LEU A 55 15.45 9.36 -0.22
C LEU A 55 13.93 9.41 -0.39
N ARG A 56 13.24 8.27 -0.49
CA ARG A 56 11.78 8.24 -0.69
C ARG A 56 10.99 9.04 0.37
N PRO A 57 11.11 8.77 1.68
CA PRO A 57 10.40 9.54 2.70
C PRO A 57 10.93 10.97 2.82
N THR A 58 12.22 11.21 2.57
CA THR A 58 12.81 12.56 2.63
C THR A 58 12.26 13.47 1.52
N LEU A 59 12.16 12.96 0.29
CA LEU A 59 11.54 13.67 -0.83
C LEU A 59 10.05 13.91 -0.56
N GLY A 60 9.34 12.93 0.00
CA GLY A 60 7.95 13.09 0.43
C GLY A 60 7.79 14.18 1.50
N PHE A 61 8.68 14.21 2.49
CA PHE A 61 8.73 15.27 3.50
C PHE A 61 8.90 16.64 2.85
N PHE A 62 9.89 16.81 1.98
CA PHE A 62 10.10 18.09 1.30
C PHE A 62 8.89 18.47 0.44
N ALA A 63 8.29 17.54 -0.28
CA ALA A 63 7.05 17.79 -1.03
C ALA A 63 5.94 18.32 -0.12
N LEU A 64 5.71 17.69 1.04
CA LEU A 64 4.70 18.10 2.00
C LEU A 64 5.00 19.44 2.67
N VAL A 65 6.28 19.79 2.88
CA VAL A 65 6.66 21.11 3.40
C VAL A 65 6.09 22.22 2.53
N TRP A 66 6.02 22.06 1.21
CA TRP A 66 5.45 23.07 0.30
C TRP A 66 3.93 23.17 0.34
N LEU A 67 3.23 22.27 1.03
CA LEU A 67 1.77 22.32 1.20
C LEU A 67 1.40 22.87 2.59
N PRO A 68 0.89 24.11 2.71
CA PRO A 68 0.51 24.69 4.00
C PRO A 68 -0.56 23.87 4.74
N SER A 69 -1.45 23.20 4.01
CA SER A 69 -2.51 22.34 4.55
C SER A 69 -1.98 21.11 5.28
N ALA A 70 -0.74 20.69 5.01
CA ALA A 70 -0.08 19.55 5.66
C ALA A 70 0.61 19.93 6.99
N ARG A 71 0.75 21.23 7.30
CA ARG A 71 1.50 21.72 8.48
C ARG A 71 0.65 21.82 9.74
N LYS A 72 -0.34 20.94 9.89
CA LYS A 72 -1.23 20.95 11.07
C LYS A 72 -0.43 20.50 12.31
N PRO A 73 -0.62 21.16 13.46
CA PRO A 73 0.05 20.74 14.69
C PRO A 73 -0.45 19.34 15.10
N ILE A 74 0.49 18.54 15.61
CA ILE A 74 0.23 17.20 16.12
C ILE A 74 -0.01 17.29 17.63
N GLU A 75 -1.08 16.69 18.12
CA GLU A 75 -1.35 16.63 19.56
C GLU A 75 -0.28 15.77 20.27
N THR A 76 0.13 16.18 21.47
CA THR A 76 1.22 15.50 22.20
C THR A 76 0.91 14.02 22.50
N SER A 77 -0.38 13.68 22.65
CA SER A 77 -0.87 12.32 22.85
C SER A 77 -0.66 11.39 21.66
N ASP A 78 -0.64 11.93 20.44
CA ASP A 78 -0.63 11.14 19.22
C ASP A 78 0.78 10.73 18.79
N TRP A 79 1.82 11.38 19.33
CA TRP A 79 3.21 11.13 18.94
C TRP A 79 3.61 9.66 19.08
N TRP A 80 3.16 8.98 20.13
CA TRP A 80 3.50 7.58 20.30
C TRP A 80 2.87 6.69 19.23
N ALA A 81 1.59 6.93 18.91
CA ALA A 81 0.89 6.21 17.84
C ALA A 81 1.53 6.52 16.47
N ILE A 82 1.88 7.78 16.22
CA ILE A 82 2.53 8.22 14.97
C ILE A 82 3.92 7.59 14.83
N ILE A 83 4.73 7.58 15.88
CA ILE A 83 6.06 6.96 15.85
C ILE A 83 5.92 5.46 15.57
N PHE A 84 5.02 4.78 16.30
CA PHE A 84 4.78 3.35 16.09
C PHE A 84 4.32 3.05 14.65
N LEU A 85 3.37 3.83 14.13
CA LEU A 85 2.89 3.71 12.76
C LEU A 85 4.01 4.01 11.75
N ALA A 86 4.80 5.05 11.97
CA ALA A 86 5.92 5.42 11.11
C ALA A 86 6.97 4.30 11.05
N PHE A 87 7.29 3.65 12.17
CA PHE A 87 8.23 2.53 12.17
C PHE A 87 7.66 1.28 11.51
N THR A 88 6.45 0.87 11.91
CA THR A 88 5.84 -0.39 11.47
C THR A 88 5.34 -0.35 10.03
N TRP A 89 4.79 0.78 9.60
CA TRP A 89 4.11 0.91 8.30
C TRP A 89 4.89 1.72 7.27
N MET A 90 5.87 2.53 7.67
CA MET A 90 6.68 3.31 6.72
C MET A 90 8.12 2.83 6.69
N ALA A 91 8.87 3.01 7.77
CA ALA A 91 10.30 2.73 7.81
C ALA A 91 10.60 1.26 7.51
N PHE A 92 9.89 0.33 8.17
CA PHE A 92 10.09 -1.10 7.95
C PHE A 92 9.81 -1.51 6.49
N PRO A 93 8.59 -1.35 5.95
CA PRO A 93 8.30 -1.80 4.58
C PRO A 93 9.10 -1.02 3.52
N PHE A 94 9.32 0.29 3.67
CA PHE A 94 10.12 1.05 2.70
C PHE A 94 11.61 0.68 2.71
N THR A 95 12.08 0.04 3.77
CA THR A 95 13.41 -0.60 3.79
C THR A 95 13.36 -1.97 3.12
N MET A 96 12.32 -2.75 3.39
CA MET A 96 12.20 -4.11 2.89
C MET A 96 11.98 -4.18 1.38
N PHE A 97 11.17 -3.30 0.78
CA PHE A 97 10.93 -3.29 -0.68
C PHE A 97 12.21 -3.19 -1.55
N PRO A 98 13.08 -2.18 -1.40
CA PRO A 98 14.28 -2.08 -2.23
C PRO A 98 15.29 -3.19 -1.94
N ILE A 99 15.27 -3.75 -0.73
CA ILE A 99 16.06 -4.93 -0.38
C ILE A 99 15.48 -6.16 -1.10
N ALA A 100 14.17 -6.39 -1.05
CA ALA A 100 13.48 -7.47 -1.76
C ALA A 100 13.77 -7.46 -3.26
N GLN A 101 13.75 -6.27 -3.88
CA GLN A 101 14.05 -6.08 -5.31
C GLN A 101 15.48 -6.45 -5.72
N GLN A 102 16.39 -6.72 -4.78
CA GLN A 102 17.68 -7.33 -5.11
C GLN A 102 17.56 -8.81 -5.54
N TRP A 103 16.42 -9.45 -5.28
CA TRP A 103 16.18 -10.87 -5.52
C TRP A 103 14.90 -11.20 -6.29
N ILE A 104 14.05 -10.21 -6.55
CA ILE A 104 12.82 -10.35 -7.32
C ILE A 104 12.60 -9.11 -8.19
N ASP A 105 12.00 -9.28 -9.36
CA ASP A 105 11.74 -8.16 -10.25
C ASP A 105 10.67 -7.21 -9.68
N SER A 106 10.67 -5.97 -10.16
CA SER A 106 9.63 -4.97 -9.86
C SER A 106 8.20 -5.45 -10.16
N SER A 107 8.03 -6.30 -11.19
CA SER A 107 6.75 -6.91 -11.54
C SER A 107 6.24 -7.87 -10.46
N VAL A 108 7.14 -8.67 -9.86
CA VAL A 108 6.83 -9.59 -8.76
C VAL A 108 6.54 -8.81 -7.48
N THR A 109 7.34 -7.78 -7.20
CA THR A 109 7.14 -6.92 -6.03
C THR A 109 5.78 -6.23 -6.07
N GLY A 110 5.41 -5.63 -7.21
CA GLY A 110 4.11 -4.99 -7.39
C GLY A 110 2.94 -5.96 -7.30
N MET A 111 3.11 -7.18 -7.79
CA MET A 111 2.12 -8.26 -7.71
C MET A 111 1.86 -8.69 -6.27
N LEU A 112 2.92 -8.94 -5.49
CA LEU A 112 2.82 -9.30 -4.07
C LEU A 112 2.18 -8.18 -3.25
N ASN A 113 2.57 -6.93 -3.47
CA ASN A 113 1.94 -5.78 -2.81
C ASN A 113 0.44 -5.62 -3.16
N SER A 114 0.03 -6.06 -4.36
CA SER A 114 -1.38 -6.05 -4.77
C SER A 114 -2.25 -7.10 -4.06
N ALA A 115 -1.65 -8.02 -3.30
CA ALA A 115 -2.39 -8.95 -2.44
C ALA A 115 -2.90 -8.30 -1.14
N MET A 116 -2.49 -7.07 -0.83
CA MET A 116 -2.94 -6.34 0.37
C MET A 116 -4.46 -6.32 0.59
N PRO A 117 -5.32 -6.08 -0.42
CA PRO A 117 -6.78 -6.11 -0.23
C PRO A 117 -7.30 -7.46 0.29
N ILE A 118 -6.64 -8.57 -0.06
CA ILE A 118 -6.97 -9.91 0.45
C ILE A 118 -6.70 -9.95 1.95
N MET A 119 -5.50 -9.52 2.36
CA MET A 119 -5.11 -9.48 3.77
C MET A 119 -5.98 -8.52 4.58
N THR A 120 -6.28 -7.35 4.04
CA THR A 120 -7.19 -6.38 4.67
C THR A 120 -8.58 -6.97 4.90
N LEU A 121 -9.12 -7.72 3.94
CA LEU A 121 -10.42 -8.38 4.11
C LEU A 121 -10.37 -9.47 5.19
N ILE A 122 -9.33 -10.30 5.19
CA ILE A 122 -9.13 -11.37 6.18
C ILE A 122 -9.00 -10.78 7.58
N ILE A 123 -8.14 -9.78 7.76
CA ILE A 123 -7.93 -9.11 9.04
C ILE A 123 -9.20 -8.38 9.48
N GLY A 124 -9.86 -7.68 8.57
CA GLY A 124 -11.15 -7.01 8.81
C GLY A 124 -12.21 -7.96 9.34
N LEU A 125 -12.31 -9.16 8.76
CA LEU A 125 -13.24 -10.18 9.21
C LEU A 125 -12.82 -10.80 10.55
N LEU A 126 -11.56 -11.23 10.69
CA LEU A 126 -11.10 -12.02 11.84
C LEU A 126 -10.87 -11.19 13.11
N ILE A 127 -10.32 -9.98 12.97
CA ILE A 127 -9.97 -9.12 14.10
C ILE A 127 -11.11 -8.16 14.44
N PHE A 128 -11.73 -7.58 13.41
CA PHE A 128 -12.72 -6.50 13.59
C PHE A 128 -14.17 -6.95 13.38
N GLY A 129 -14.40 -8.20 12.95
CA GLY A 129 -15.76 -8.74 12.74
C GLY A 129 -16.53 -8.05 11.62
N VAL A 130 -15.85 -7.39 10.68
CA VAL A 130 -16.49 -6.61 9.62
C VAL A 130 -17.21 -7.55 8.65
N PRO A 131 -18.51 -7.34 8.35
CA PRO A 131 -19.26 -8.20 7.44
C PRO A 131 -18.71 -8.11 6.01
N VAL A 132 -18.41 -9.27 5.43
CA VAL A 132 -17.89 -9.38 4.05
C VAL A 132 -19.05 -9.47 3.05
N ARG A 133 -19.12 -8.51 2.13
CA ARG A 133 -20.12 -8.49 1.06
C ARG A 133 -19.68 -9.38 -0.10
N LYS A 134 -20.64 -10.05 -0.77
CA LYS A 134 -20.37 -10.90 -1.95
C LYS A 134 -19.63 -10.17 -3.07
N VAL A 135 -19.92 -8.87 -3.27
CA VAL A 135 -19.25 -8.04 -4.28
C VAL A 135 -17.76 -7.86 -3.98
N GLN A 136 -17.37 -7.72 -2.70
CA GLN A 136 -15.96 -7.61 -2.31
C GLN A 136 -15.21 -8.90 -2.62
N VAL A 137 -15.83 -10.06 -2.36
CA VAL A 137 -15.27 -11.37 -2.69
C VAL A 137 -15.08 -11.53 -4.20
N ILE A 138 -16.08 -11.15 -5.01
CA ILE A 138 -15.97 -11.21 -6.48
C ILE A 138 -14.85 -10.28 -6.98
N GLY A 139 -14.79 -9.04 -6.49
CA GLY A 139 -13.72 -8.11 -6.84
C GLY A 139 -12.34 -8.64 -6.47
N LEU A 140 -12.24 -9.33 -5.33
CA LEU A 140 -11.01 -9.96 -4.88
C LEU A 140 -10.56 -11.10 -5.80
N PHE A 141 -11.49 -11.97 -6.22
CA PHE A 141 -11.21 -13.03 -7.18
C PHE A 141 -10.76 -12.46 -8.52
N LEU A 142 -11.44 -11.42 -9.03
CA LEU A 142 -11.04 -10.75 -10.27
C LEU A 142 -9.65 -10.12 -10.15
N GLY A 143 -9.34 -9.48 -9.02
CA GLY A 143 -8.01 -8.95 -8.72
C GLY A 143 -6.95 -10.05 -8.69
N ALA A 144 -7.20 -11.15 -7.98
CA ALA A 144 -6.30 -12.29 -7.89
C ALA A 144 -6.04 -12.93 -9.27
N MET A 145 -7.07 -13.01 -10.13
CA MET A 145 -6.90 -13.46 -11.52
C MET A 145 -5.99 -12.53 -12.32
N GLY A 146 -6.19 -11.21 -12.22
CA GLY A 146 -5.32 -10.23 -12.89
C GLY A 146 -3.87 -10.33 -12.43
N ILE A 147 -3.65 -10.42 -11.12
CA ILE A 147 -2.33 -10.65 -10.49
C ILE A 147 -1.68 -11.92 -11.05
N SER A 148 -2.43 -13.03 -11.09
CA SER A 148 -1.94 -14.32 -11.61
C SER A 148 -1.53 -14.21 -13.08
N MET A 149 -2.32 -13.53 -13.92
CA MET A 149 -2.01 -13.32 -15.33
C MET A 149 -0.73 -12.51 -15.53
N VAL A 150 -0.51 -11.47 -14.72
CA VAL A 150 0.72 -10.66 -14.76
C VAL A 150 1.94 -11.47 -14.32
N GLY A 151 1.78 -12.44 -13.42
CA GLY A 151 2.88 -13.27 -12.90
C GLY A 151 3.27 -14.49 -13.72
N LEU A 152 2.44 -14.90 -14.69
CA LEU A 152 2.73 -16.06 -15.55
C LEU A 152 4.10 -15.99 -16.26
N PRO A 153 4.55 -14.84 -16.81
CA PRO A 153 5.87 -14.74 -17.44
C PRO A 153 7.02 -14.98 -16.47
N THR A 154 6.87 -14.57 -15.20
CA THR A 154 7.93 -14.66 -14.18
C THR A 154 8.25 -16.11 -13.80
N ILE A 155 7.25 -17.00 -13.78
CA ILE A 155 7.43 -18.44 -13.46
C ILE A 155 8.40 -19.12 -14.43
N ASN A 156 8.44 -18.66 -15.69
CA ASN A 156 9.31 -19.22 -16.72
C ASN A 156 10.71 -18.58 -16.74
N GLY A 157 10.92 -17.48 -16.00
CA GLY A 157 12.13 -16.64 -16.06
C GLY A 157 13.26 -17.02 -15.10
N GLY A 158 13.07 -17.98 -14.18
CA GLY A 158 14.13 -18.53 -13.31
C GLY A 158 14.78 -17.57 -12.29
N GLY A 159 14.39 -16.29 -12.25
CA GLY A 159 15.02 -15.24 -11.43
C GLY A 159 14.41 -15.01 -10.03
N THR A 160 13.32 -15.69 -9.67
CA THR A 160 12.62 -15.41 -8.39
C THR A 160 13.20 -16.23 -7.24
N SER A 161 13.84 -15.57 -6.27
CA SER A 161 14.28 -16.19 -5.02
C SER A 161 13.20 -16.10 -3.93
N ALA A 162 13.02 -17.18 -3.16
CA ALA A 162 12.09 -17.23 -2.03
C ALA A 162 12.38 -16.16 -0.96
N LEU A 163 13.64 -15.75 -0.81
CA LEU A 163 14.02 -14.69 0.13
C LEU A 163 13.43 -13.34 -0.27
N GLY A 164 13.44 -12.98 -1.56
CA GLY A 164 12.86 -11.72 -2.02
C GLY A 164 11.34 -11.70 -1.87
N VAL A 165 10.67 -12.84 -2.09
CA VAL A 165 9.22 -12.97 -1.88
C VAL A 165 8.82 -12.76 -0.42
N LEU A 166 9.63 -13.24 0.54
CA LEU A 166 9.35 -13.09 1.98
C LEU A 166 9.53 -11.66 2.51
N LEU A 167 10.25 -10.82 1.75
CA LEU A 167 10.57 -9.44 2.15
C LEU A 167 9.56 -8.43 1.60
N VAL A 168 8.56 -8.87 0.82
CA VAL A 168 7.45 -8.04 0.34
C VAL A 168 6.21 -8.27 1.19
#